data_AF-A0A354UQ84-F1
#
_entry.id   AF-A0A354UQ84-F1
#
_cell.length_a   1.000
_cell.length_b   1.000
_cell.length_c   1.000
_cell.angle_alpha   90.00
_cell.angle_beta   90.00
_cell.angle_gamma   90.00
#
_symmetry.space_group_name_H-M   'P 1'
#
loop_
_entity.id
_entity.type
_entity.pdbx_description
1 polymer ?
#
loop_
_entity_poly.entity_id
_entity_poly.type
_entity_poly.pdbx_seq_one_letter_code
_entity_poly.pdbx_strand_id
1 'polypeptide(L)'
;WAKQTQLRHPERISEPAVIGAIIDLGLCLNLCERESILLLQKSYEQLKTTFDIAGYDITTQLKNKVPDKGGFNLIRPLDCTVIENLHKIVAKENISFDTVYGYFQEGEDAFIGSGIKEKSHIQICVRNTACIKGYFLPREIK
;
A
#
# COMPACT_ATOMS: atom_id res chain seq x y z
N TRP A 1 -5.13 14.24 0.73
CA TRP A 1 -4.43 13.74 -0.47
C TRP A 1 -4.81 14.52 -1.74
N ALA A 2 -6.03 14.41 -2.28
CA ALA A 2 -6.40 14.96 -3.60
C ALA A 2 -6.04 16.46 -3.80
N LYS A 3 -6.37 17.32 -2.83
CA LYS A 3 -5.98 18.75 -2.85
C LYS A 3 -4.46 18.95 -2.89
N GLN A 4 -3.69 18.16 -2.14
CA GLN A 4 -2.23 18.26 -2.13
C GLN A 4 -1.62 17.77 -3.45
N THR A 5 -2.20 16.74 -4.05
CA THR A 5 -1.79 16.25 -5.37
C THR A 5 -2.07 17.28 -6.45
N GLN A 6 -3.24 17.92 -6.44
CA GLN A 6 -3.55 19.04 -7.34
C GLN A 6 -2.53 20.18 -7.22
N LEU A 7 -2.15 20.58 -5.99
CA LEU A 7 -1.16 21.64 -5.80
C LEU A 7 0.22 21.31 -6.40
N ARG A 8 0.59 20.01 -6.46
CA ARG A 8 1.86 19.55 -7.02
C ARG A 8 1.78 19.26 -8.52
N HIS A 9 0.61 18.82 -8.98
CA HIS A 9 0.33 18.34 -10.34
C HIS A 9 -1.03 18.87 -10.82
N PRO A 10 -1.16 20.19 -11.06
CA PRO A 10 -2.43 20.79 -11.48
C PRO A 10 -2.91 20.24 -12.83
N GLU A 11 -2.02 19.73 -13.66
CA GLU A 11 -2.31 19.07 -14.93
C GLU A 11 -2.97 17.69 -14.77
N ARG A 12 -2.82 17.04 -13.61
CA ARG A 12 -3.38 15.69 -13.34
C ARG A 12 -4.74 15.73 -12.65
N ILE A 13 -5.01 16.76 -11.84
CA ILE A 13 -6.24 16.90 -11.07
C ILE A 13 -6.76 18.33 -11.22
N SER A 14 -7.78 18.49 -12.05
CA SER A 14 -8.48 19.78 -12.25
C SER A 14 -9.40 20.12 -11.09
N GLU A 15 -10.16 19.15 -10.59
CA GLU A 15 -11.11 19.34 -9.49
C GLU A 15 -11.02 18.17 -8.50
N PRO A 16 -10.50 18.39 -7.28
CA PRO A 16 -10.37 17.35 -6.28
C PRO A 16 -11.74 17.01 -5.67
N ALA A 17 -12.20 15.78 -5.85
CA ALA A 17 -13.44 15.27 -5.27
C ALA A 17 -13.19 14.12 -4.29
N VAL A 18 -14.21 13.79 -3.50
CA VAL A 18 -14.24 12.61 -2.61
C VAL A 18 -15.40 11.72 -3.01
N ILE A 19 -15.14 10.41 -3.12
CA ILE A 19 -16.16 9.38 -3.30
C ILE A 19 -16.09 8.42 -2.10
N GLY A 20 -17.25 8.05 -1.58
CA GLY A 20 -17.39 6.97 -0.60
C GLY A 20 -17.53 5.63 -1.33
N ALA A 21 -17.01 4.57 -0.73
CA ALA A 21 -17.16 3.20 -1.24
C ALA A 21 -17.52 2.25 -0.10
N ILE A 22 -18.34 1.25 -0.40
CA ILE A 22 -18.62 0.11 0.47
C ILE A 22 -17.79 -1.05 -0.06
N ILE A 23 -16.79 -1.47 0.71
CA ILE A 23 -15.82 -2.49 0.32
C ILE A 23 -15.96 -3.68 1.26
N ASP A 24 -16.24 -4.84 0.68
CA ASP A 24 -16.12 -6.14 1.34
C ASP A 24 -14.67 -6.63 1.18
N LEU A 25 -13.98 -6.89 2.28
CA LEU A 25 -12.56 -7.25 2.22
C LEU A 25 -12.30 -8.66 1.67
N GLY A 26 -13.30 -9.56 1.67
CA GLY A 26 -13.13 -10.94 1.22
C GLY A 26 -11.93 -11.63 1.86
N LEU A 27 -11.17 -12.41 1.07
CA LEU A 27 -9.86 -12.92 1.49
C LEU A 27 -8.82 -11.81 1.44
N CYS A 28 -8.56 -11.17 2.57
CA CYS A 28 -7.69 -9.99 2.64
C CYS A 28 -6.26 -10.34 3.09
N LEU A 29 -5.26 -9.81 2.36
CA LEU A 29 -3.89 -9.72 2.85
C LEU A 29 -3.79 -8.50 3.79
N ASN A 30 -4.06 -8.72 5.08
CA ASN A 30 -4.06 -7.67 6.10
C ASN A 30 -2.65 -7.47 6.68
N LEU A 31 -1.97 -6.39 6.30
CA LEU A 31 -0.59 -6.09 6.72
C LEU A 31 -0.45 -5.73 8.22
N CYS A 32 -1.55 -5.65 8.96
CA CYS A 32 -1.53 -5.52 10.42
C CYS A 32 -1.57 -6.87 11.14
N GLU A 33 -1.78 -7.97 10.42
CA GLU A 33 -1.84 -9.33 10.97
C GLU A 33 -0.51 -10.08 10.81
N ARG A 34 -0.14 -10.84 11.85
CA ARG A 34 1.14 -11.55 11.90
C ARG A 34 1.29 -12.56 10.77
N GLU A 35 0.21 -13.27 10.44
CA GLU A 35 0.16 -14.30 9.41
C GLU A 35 0.48 -13.71 8.03
N SER A 36 -0.13 -12.57 7.70
CA SER A 36 0.14 -11.83 6.47
C SER A 36 1.59 -11.33 6.41
N ILE A 37 2.15 -10.86 7.54
CA ILE A 37 3.55 -10.46 7.61
C ILE A 37 4.49 -11.65 7.36
N LEU A 38 4.19 -12.83 7.92
CA LEU A 38 4.97 -14.05 7.67
C LEU A 38 4.93 -14.46 6.18
N LEU A 39 3.80 -14.30 5.51
CA LEU A 39 3.68 -14.56 4.07
C LEU A 39 4.53 -13.58 3.25
N LEU A 40 4.52 -12.28 3.60
CA LEU A 40 5.36 -11.29 2.94
C LEU A 40 6.85 -11.55 3.14
N GLN A 41 7.28 -11.91 4.35
CA GLN A 41 8.67 -12.26 4.63
C GLN A 41 9.14 -13.44 3.78
N LYS A 42 8.33 -14.50 3.67
CA LYS A 42 8.62 -15.64 2.79
C LYS A 42 8.73 -15.23 1.32
N SER A 43 7.81 -14.38 0.85
CA SER A 43 7.84 -13.84 -0.52
C SER A 43 9.12 -13.04 -0.77
N TYR A 44 9.52 -12.20 0.18
CA TYR A 44 10.75 -11.42 0.10
C TYR A 44 11.98 -12.31 0.01
N GLU A 45 12.12 -13.33 0.86
CA GLU A 45 13.29 -14.24 0.84
C GLU A 45 13.41 -14.98 -0.49
N GLN A 46 12.29 -15.44 -1.06
CA GLN A 46 12.29 -16.08 -2.38
C GLN A 46 12.70 -15.11 -3.50
N LEU A 47 12.16 -13.89 -3.45
CA LEU A 47 12.49 -12.86 -4.44
C LEU A 47 13.95 -12.45 -4.33
N LYS A 48 14.46 -12.23 -3.12
CA LYS A 48 15.87 -11.93 -2.84
C LYS A 48 16.79 -13.01 -3.40
N THR A 49 16.49 -14.28 -3.14
CA THR A 49 17.25 -15.42 -3.68
C THR A 49 17.31 -15.39 -5.22
N THR A 50 16.21 -15.02 -5.86
CA THR A 50 16.14 -14.89 -7.33
C THR A 50 17.05 -13.76 -7.84
N PHE A 51 17.06 -12.61 -7.16
CA PHE A 51 17.95 -11.49 -7.47
C PHE A 51 19.42 -11.86 -7.26
N ASP A 52 19.74 -12.50 -6.13
CA ASP A 52 21.09 -12.93 -5.77
C ASP A 52 21.66 -13.92 -6.83
N ILE A 53 20.86 -14.89 -7.28
CA ILE A 53 21.25 -15.83 -8.36
C ILE A 53 21.52 -15.10 -9.68
N ALA A 54 20.75 -14.05 -9.97
CA ALA A 54 20.93 -13.23 -11.16
C ALA A 54 22.09 -12.23 -11.03
N GLY A 55 22.79 -12.18 -9.90
CA GLY A 55 23.92 -11.27 -9.66
C GLY A 55 23.49 -9.84 -9.35
N TYR A 56 22.25 -9.62 -8.89
CA TYR A 56 21.71 -8.31 -8.53
C TYR A 56 21.39 -8.22 -7.05
N ASP A 57 21.62 -7.05 -6.45
CA ASP A 57 21.13 -6.73 -5.09
C ASP A 57 19.74 -6.11 -5.17
N ILE A 58 18.73 -6.83 -4.68
CA ILE A 58 17.33 -6.41 -4.67
C ILE A 58 17.11 -5.03 -4.04
N THR A 59 17.86 -4.67 -2.99
CA THR A 59 17.70 -3.40 -2.27
C THR A 59 18.18 -2.19 -3.07
N THR A 60 19.17 -2.41 -3.94
CA THR A 60 19.67 -1.39 -4.86
C THR A 60 18.75 -1.25 -6.08
N GLN A 61 18.28 -2.37 -6.62
CA GLN A 61 17.43 -2.39 -7.81
C GLN A 61 16.02 -1.84 -7.53
N LEU A 62 15.45 -2.16 -6.37
CA LEU A 62 14.10 -1.78 -5.97
C LEU A 62 14.10 -0.69 -4.87
N LYS A 63 15.12 0.17 -4.89
CA LYS A 63 15.29 1.21 -3.87
C LYS A 63 14.05 2.10 -3.75
N ASN A 64 13.58 2.27 -2.52
CA ASN A 64 12.50 3.20 -2.16
C ASN A 64 12.92 4.65 -2.44
N LYS A 65 11.95 5.49 -2.83
CA LYS A 65 12.20 6.87 -3.29
C LYS A 65 11.15 7.82 -2.72
N VAL A 66 11.48 9.11 -2.78
CA VAL A 66 10.61 10.23 -2.40
C VAL A 66 10.20 10.12 -0.91
N PRO A 67 11.16 10.21 0.03
CA PRO A 67 10.84 10.30 1.44
C PRO A 67 10.04 11.58 1.72
N ASP A 68 9.00 11.45 2.53
CA ASP A 68 8.29 12.59 3.09
C ASP A 68 9.10 13.22 4.24
N LYS A 69 8.52 14.22 4.91
CA LYS A 69 9.21 14.92 6.01
C LYS A 69 9.56 14.00 7.18
N GLY A 70 8.75 12.98 7.44
CA GLY A 70 8.98 11.97 8.48
C GLY A 70 9.92 10.85 8.07
N GLY A 71 10.51 10.91 6.87
CA GLY A 71 11.36 9.86 6.32
C GLY A 71 10.60 8.67 5.73
N PHE A 72 9.26 8.72 5.68
CA PHE A 72 8.45 7.67 5.08
C PHE A 72 8.51 7.77 3.55
N ASN A 73 8.92 6.69 2.87
CA ASN A 73 9.02 6.69 1.41
C ASN A 73 7.65 6.58 0.75
N LEU A 74 7.28 7.59 -0.06
CA LEU A 74 5.99 7.59 -0.77
C LEU A 74 5.98 6.63 -1.96
N ILE A 75 7.14 6.35 -2.55
CA ILE A 75 7.29 5.36 -3.63
C ILE A 75 8.10 4.18 -3.11
N ARG A 76 7.47 2.99 -3.09
CA ARG A 76 8.03 1.78 -2.48
C ARG A 76 8.05 0.60 -3.46
N PRO A 77 8.99 0.59 -4.43
CA PRO A 77 9.06 -0.47 -5.44
C PRO A 77 9.35 -1.84 -4.83
N LEU A 78 10.14 -1.89 -3.75
CA LEU A 78 10.43 -3.13 -3.05
C LEU A 78 9.16 -3.75 -2.46
N ASP A 79 8.44 -3.01 -1.61
CA ASP A 79 7.19 -3.46 -0.98
C ASP A 79 6.19 -3.93 -2.04
N CYS A 80 6.00 -3.13 -3.09
CA CYS A 80 5.11 -3.46 -4.21
C CYS A 80 5.52 -4.78 -4.89
N THR A 81 6.81 -4.95 -5.21
CA THR A 81 7.30 -6.16 -5.89
C THR A 81 7.17 -7.40 -5.02
N VAL A 82 7.39 -7.27 -3.70
CA VAL A 82 7.21 -8.37 -2.74
C VAL A 82 5.74 -8.79 -2.63
N ILE A 83 4.82 -7.84 -2.57
CA ILE A 83 3.37 -8.11 -2.56
C ILE A 83 2.93 -8.77 -3.87
N GLU A 84 3.37 -8.24 -5.02
CA GLU A 84 3.07 -8.83 -6.34
C GLU A 84 3.66 -10.23 -6.49
N ASN A 85 4.87 -10.48 -5.98
CA ASN A 85 5.45 -11.81 -5.96
C ASN A 85 4.64 -12.78 -5.08
N LEU A 86 4.16 -12.32 -3.91
CA LEU A 86 3.30 -13.13 -3.04
C LEU A 86 2.02 -13.54 -3.78
N HIS A 87 1.37 -12.59 -4.47
CA HIS A 87 0.20 -12.88 -5.30
C HIS A 87 0.47 -13.94 -6.37
N LYS A 88 1.64 -13.90 -7.02
CA LYS A 88 2.05 -14.92 -8.00
C LYS A 88 2.30 -16.30 -7.37
N ILE A 89 2.83 -16.34 -6.14
CA ILE A 89 3.07 -17.60 -5.43
C ILE A 89 1.75 -18.26 -5.07
N VAL A 90 0.86 -17.56 -4.38
CA VAL A 90 -0.41 -18.13 -3.91
C VAL A 90 -1.37 -18.48 -5.04
N ALA A 91 -1.28 -17.78 -6.17
CA ALA A 91 -2.04 -18.11 -7.38
C ALA A 91 -1.74 -19.52 -7.92
N LYS A 92 -0.52 -20.05 -7.70
CA LYS A 92 -0.17 -21.43 -8.07
C LYS A 92 -0.93 -22.48 -7.25
N GLU A 93 -1.41 -22.09 -6.07
CA GLU A 93 -2.23 -22.92 -5.18
C GLU A 93 -3.73 -22.64 -5.36
N ASN A 94 -4.13 -21.93 -6.43
CA ASN A 94 -5.49 -21.47 -6.68
C ASN A 94 -6.06 -20.55 -5.58
N ILE A 95 -5.18 -19.86 -4.84
CA ILE A 95 -5.56 -18.84 -3.85
C ILE A 95 -5.37 -17.46 -4.48
N SER A 96 -6.33 -16.57 -4.29
CA SER A 96 -6.19 -15.15 -4.66
C SER A 96 -6.74 -14.26 -3.57
N PHE A 97 -5.93 -13.30 -3.12
CA PHE A 97 -6.41 -12.25 -2.22
C PHE A 97 -7.33 -11.29 -2.97
N ASP A 98 -8.47 -10.98 -2.36
CA ASP A 98 -9.46 -10.03 -2.86
C ASP A 98 -9.04 -8.59 -2.59
N THR A 99 -8.44 -8.35 -1.42
CA THR A 99 -7.93 -7.03 -1.01
C THR A 99 -6.58 -7.12 -0.32
N VAL A 100 -5.84 -6.00 -0.31
CA VAL A 100 -4.68 -5.78 0.55
C VAL A 100 -5.01 -4.58 1.44
N TYR A 101 -4.83 -4.73 2.75
CA TYR A 101 -5.12 -3.69 3.74
C TYR A 101 -3.84 -3.34 4.48
N GLY A 102 -3.52 -2.06 4.63
CA GLY A 102 -2.32 -1.65 5.37
C GLY A 102 -2.49 -0.32 6.10
N TYR A 103 -1.82 -0.23 7.25
CA TYR A 103 -1.65 1.01 8.00
C TYR A 103 -0.29 1.65 7.66
N PHE A 104 -0.30 2.92 7.30
CA PHE A 104 0.88 3.67 6.90
C PHE A 104 1.07 4.88 7.80
N GLN A 105 2.29 5.06 8.29
CA GLN A 105 2.69 6.10 9.23
C GLN A 105 3.52 7.16 8.51
N GLU A 106 2.84 8.18 7.98
CA GLU A 106 3.44 9.28 7.21
C GLU A 106 3.51 10.58 8.00
N GLY A 107 4.44 11.45 7.64
CA GLY A 107 4.65 12.77 8.22
C GLY A 107 5.51 12.76 9.49
N GLU A 108 5.58 13.92 10.13
CA GLU A 108 6.25 14.11 11.42
C GLU A 108 5.53 13.33 12.54
N ASP A 109 6.15 13.28 13.72
CA ASP A 109 5.49 12.80 14.93
C ASP A 109 4.25 13.67 15.22
N ALA A 110 3.13 13.07 15.61
CA ALA A 110 1.89 13.79 15.92
C ALA A 110 2.03 14.79 17.09
N PHE A 111 2.99 14.53 17.98
CA PHE A 111 3.46 15.40 19.05
C PHE A 111 4.88 14.94 19.45
N ILE A 112 5.61 15.76 20.22
CA ILE A 112 7.01 15.49 20.58
C ILE A 112 7.16 14.09 21.20
N GLY A 113 7.93 13.22 20.54
CA GLY A 113 8.21 11.86 20.99
C GLY A 113 7.11 10.83 20.70
N SER A 114 6.10 11.16 19.90
CA SER A 114 5.01 10.26 19.54
C SER A 114 5.45 9.13 18.60
N GLY A 115 5.06 7.89 18.88
CA GLY A 115 5.16 6.78 17.92
C GLY A 115 4.09 6.81 16.80
N ILE A 116 3.11 7.71 16.91
CA ILE A 116 2.07 7.96 15.90
C ILE A 116 2.48 9.17 15.07
N LYS A 117 2.41 9.04 13.74
CA LYS A 117 2.72 10.12 12.80
C LYS A 117 1.49 10.94 12.42
N GLU A 118 1.65 12.23 12.15
CA GLU A 118 0.55 13.18 11.89
C GLU A 118 -0.32 12.84 10.66
N LYS A 119 0.20 12.08 9.69
CA LYS A 119 -0.52 11.66 8.48
C LYS A 119 -0.72 10.15 8.44
N SER A 120 -0.77 9.52 9.60
CA SER A 120 -1.07 8.09 9.68
C SER A 120 -2.44 7.79 9.08
N HIS A 121 -2.53 6.79 8.20
CA HIS A 121 -3.77 6.46 7.50
C HIS A 121 -3.79 4.99 7.06
N ILE A 122 -4.98 4.51 6.72
CA ILE A 122 -5.18 3.18 6.13
C ILE A 122 -5.23 3.33 4.61
N GLN A 123 -4.63 2.39 3.89
CA GLN A 123 -4.88 2.20 2.47
C GLN A 123 -5.40 0.79 2.22
N ILE A 124 -6.30 0.69 1.25
CA ILE A 124 -6.88 -0.57 0.80
C ILE A 124 -6.66 -0.66 -0.71
N CYS A 125 -6.02 -1.72 -1.17
CA CYS A 125 -5.97 -2.10 -2.57
C CYS A 125 -7.03 -3.16 -2.82
N VAL A 126 -8.01 -2.86 -3.68
CA VAL A 126 -9.03 -3.82 -4.09
C VAL A 126 -8.58 -4.49 -5.39
N ARG A 127 -8.32 -5.80 -5.32
CA ARG A 127 -7.89 -6.61 -6.47
C ARG A 127 -9.06 -7.27 -7.18
N ASN A 128 -10.11 -7.62 -6.44
CA ASN A 128 -11.35 -8.17 -6.97
C ASN A 128 -12.45 -7.10 -7.00
N THR A 129 -12.89 -6.67 -8.17
CA THR A 129 -13.91 -5.60 -8.27
C THR A 129 -15.28 -6.01 -7.72
N ALA A 130 -15.57 -7.33 -7.61
CA ALA A 130 -16.79 -7.82 -6.96
C ALA A 130 -16.85 -7.49 -5.45
N CYS A 131 -15.71 -7.11 -4.85
CA CYS A 131 -15.62 -6.60 -3.48
C CYS A 131 -16.12 -5.16 -3.32
N ILE A 132 -16.22 -4.40 -4.42
CA ILE A 132 -16.83 -3.06 -4.39
C ILE A 132 -18.34 -3.25 -4.44
N LYS A 133 -19.00 -3.21 -3.28
CA LYS A 133 -20.45 -3.44 -3.16
C LYS A 133 -21.28 -2.21 -3.52
N GLY A 134 -20.65 -1.04 -3.52
CA GLY A 134 -21.27 0.19 -3.94
C GLY A 134 -20.35 1.39 -3.75
N TYR A 135 -20.75 2.51 -4.30
CA TYR A 135 -20.12 3.81 -4.08
C TYR A 135 -21.21 4.89 -3.95
N PHE A 136 -20.87 5.97 -3.27
CA PHE A 136 -21.79 7.06 -3.01
C PHE A 136 -21.05 8.39 -2.96
N LEU A 137 -21.76 9.48 -3.26
CA LEU A 137 -21.27 10.82 -2.99
C LEU A 137 -21.51 11.12 -1.50
N PRO A 138 -20.46 11.36 -0.69
CA PRO A 138 -20.64 11.71 0.70
C PRO A 138 -21.44 13.01 0.83
N ARG A 139 -22.28 13.09 1.86
CA ARG A 139 -22.89 14.38 2.22
C ARG A 139 -21.80 15.32 2.72
N GLU A 140 -21.99 16.61 2.53
CA GLU A 140 -21.09 17.61 3.11
C GLU A 140 -20.99 17.41 4.63
N ILE A 141 -19.75 17.26 5.11
CA ILE A 141 -19.45 17.23 6.54
C ILE A 141 -19.54 18.68 7.01
N LYS A 142 -20.53 18.97 7.85
CA LYS A 142 -20.66 20.27 8.53
C LYS A 142 -19.62 20.42 9.62
#